data_AF-A0A7Y5S2E7-F1
#
_entry.id   AF-A0A7Y5S2E7-F1
#
_cell.length_a   1.000
_cell.length_b   1.000
_cell.length_c   1.000
_cell.angle_alpha   90.00
_cell.angle_beta   90.00
_cell.angle_gamma   90.00
#
_symmetry.space_group_name_H-M   'P 1'
#
loop_
_entity.id
_entity.type
_entity.pdbx_description
1 polymer ?
#
loop_
_entity_poly.entity_id
_entity_poly.type
_entity_poly.pdbx_seq_one_letter_code
_entity_poly.pdbx_strand_id
1 'polypeptide(L)' 'MQAFLNRAKAFLVNEDGPTATEYAVLLALIIVVSIGVITTLGQNIAARFQDVADATG' A
#
# COMPACT_ATOMS: atom_id res chain seq x y z
N MET A 1 25.45 -12.37 -34.50
CA MET A 1 24.02 -12.77 -34.48
C MET A 1 23.60 -13.44 -33.17
N GLN A 2 24.31 -14.47 -32.70
CA GLN A 2 23.92 -15.28 -31.52
C GLN A 2 23.79 -14.48 -30.21
N ALA A 3 24.66 -13.49 -29.99
CA ALA A 3 24.62 -12.65 -28.79
C ALA A 3 23.33 -11.80 -28.69
N PHE A 4 22.79 -11.34 -29.82
CA PHE A 4 21.55 -10.56 -29.85
C PHE A 4 20.34 -11.44 -29.56
N LEU A 5 20.30 -12.64 -30.15
CA LEU A 5 19.23 -13.63 -29.90
C LEU A 5 19.22 -14.09 -28.44
N ASN A 6 20.39 -14.32 -27.84
CA ASN A 6 20.49 -14.68 -26.43
C ASN A 6 20.04 -13.54 -25.49
N ARG A 7 20.32 -12.28 -25.84
CA ARG A 7 19.85 -11.12 -25.06
C ARG A 7 18.34 -10.91 -25.17
N ALA A 8 17.78 -11.08 -26.37
CA ALA A 8 16.33 -11.04 -26.57
C ALA A 8 15.62 -12.17 -25.81
N LYS A 9 16.20 -13.38 -25.80
CA LYS A 9 15.68 -14.52 -25.03
C LYS A 9 15.77 -14.27 -23.52
N ALA A 10 16.88 -13.73 -23.02
CA ALA A 10 17.03 -13.38 -21.61
C ALA A 10 16.03 -12.29 -21.18
N PHE A 11 15.78 -11.30 -22.05
CA PHE A 11 14.78 -10.26 -21.78
C PHE A 11 13.35 -10.81 -21.74
N LEU A 12 12.99 -11.75 -22.61
CA LEU A 12 11.68 -12.43 -22.60
C LEU A 12 11.50 -13.40 -21.42
N VAL A 13 12.60 -13.87 -20.82
CA VAL A 13 12.60 -14.80 -19.66
C VAL A 13 12.79 -14.05 -18.34
N ASN A 14 13.08 -12.74 -18.35
CA ASN A 14 13.17 -11.94 -17.12
C ASN A 14 11.77 -11.74 -16.52
N GLU A 15 11.46 -12.57 -15.53
CA GLU A 15 10.24 -12.56 -14.70
C GLU A 15 10.25 -11.45 -13.62
N ASP A 16 11.04 -10.39 -13.81
CA ASP A 16 11.10 -9.25 -12.90
C ASP A 16 9.77 -8.45 -12.87
N GLY A 17 8.94 -8.59 -13.90
CA GLY A 17 7.62 -7.94 -14.01
C GLY A 17 6.57 -8.47 -13.01
N PRO A 18 6.27 -9.78 -13.00
CA PRO A 18 5.35 -10.40 -12.05
C PRO A 18 5.71 -10.15 -10.58
N THR A 19 7.01 -10.19 -10.27
CA THR A 19 7.53 -10.00 -8.91
C THR A 19 7.26 -8.58 -8.39
N ALA A 20 7.44 -7.55 -9.23
CA ALA A 20 7.14 -6.16 -8.86
C ALA A 20 5.65 -5.94 -8.57
N THR A 21 4.77 -6.60 -9.32
CA THR A 21 3.33 -6.51 -9.09
C THR A 21 2.88 -7.18 -7.80
N GLU A 22 3.51 -8.28 -7.39
CA GLU A 22 3.19 -8.96 -6.12
C GLU A 22 3.52 -8.09 -4.91
N TYR A 23 4.73 -7.55 -4.84
CA TYR A 23 5.13 -6.66 -3.74
C TYR A 23 4.31 -5.36 -3.71
N ALA A 24 3.95 -4.80 -4.86
CA ALA A 24 3.10 -3.62 -4.94
C ALA A 24 1.70 -3.87 -4.36
N VAL A 25 1.10 -5.02 -4.66
CA VAL A 25 -0.21 -5.40 -4.11
C VAL A 25 -0.14 -5.61 -2.60
N LEU A 26 0.90 -6.28 -2.10
CA LEU A 26 1.09 -6.46 -0.66
C LEU A 26 1.23 -5.13 0.08
N LEU A 27 2.03 -4.20 -0.45
CA LEU A 27 2.18 -2.85 0.10
C LEU A 27 0.86 -2.06 0.04
N ALA A 28 0.12 -2.14 -1.06
CA ALA A 28 -1.17 -1.47 -1.22
C ALA A 28 -2.18 -1.93 -0.15
N LEU A 29 -2.22 -3.23 0.16
CA LEU A 29 -3.10 -3.77 1.21
C LEU A 29 -2.74 -3.23 2.61
N ILE A 30 -1.45 -3.12 2.92
CA ILE A 30 -0.99 -2.54 4.20
C ILE A 30 -1.40 -1.06 4.31
N ILE A 31 -1.25 -0.29 3.22
CA ILE A 31 -1.61 1.13 3.19
C ILE A 31 -3.11 1.30 3.39
N VAL A 32 -3.95 0.52 2.69
CA VAL A 32 -5.42 0.59 2.80
C VAL A 32 -5.88 0.29 4.24
N VAL A 33 -5.32 -0.76 4.85
CA VAL A 33 -5.62 -1.10 6.25
C VAL A 33 -5.21 0.03 7.20
N SER A 34 -4.01 0.59 7.00
CA SER A 34 -3.51 1.70 7.82
C SER A 34 -4.41 2.93 7.74
N ILE A 35 -4.86 3.29 6.54
CA ILE A 35 -5.80 4.41 6.32
C ILE A 35 -7.11 4.16 7.07
N GLY A 36 -7.67 2.94 6.99
CA GLY A 36 -8.91 2.60 7.68
C GLY A 36 -8.79 2.69 9.20
N VAL A 37 -7.68 2.18 9.76
CA VAL A 37 -7.39 2.25 11.21
C VAL A 37 -7.24 3.71 11.66
N ILE A 38 -6.43 4.50 10.95
CA ILE A 38 -6.18 5.91 11.30
C ILE A 38 -7.47 6.72 11.24
N THR A 39 -8.31 6.47 10.23
CA THR A 39 -9.60 7.17 10.07
C THR A 39 -10.53 6.87 11.25
N THR A 40 -10.69 5.59 11.60
CA THR A 40 -11.52 5.16 12.73
C THR A 40 -11.00 5.72 14.05
N LEU A 41 -9.67 5.71 14.24
CA LEU A 41 -9.04 6.29 15.42
C LEU A 41 -9.30 7.81 15.50
N GLY A 42 -9.14 8.53 14.39
CA GLY A 42 -9.41 9.96 14.32
C GLY A 42 -10.86 10.32 14.67
N GLN A 43 -11.82 9.54 14.19
CA GLN A 43 -13.24 9.71 14.53
C GLN A 43 -13.48 9.51 16.03
N ASN A 44 -12.90 8.47 16.62
CA ASN A 44 -13.01 8.22 18.07
C ASN A 44 -12.39 9.35 18.89
N ILE A 45 -11.23 9.84 18.49
CA ILE A 45 -10.55 10.97 19.15
C ILE A 45 -11.42 12.23 19.08
N ALA A 46 -11.95 12.57 17.90
CA ALA A 46 -12.82 13.73 17.71
C ALA A 46 -14.07 13.65 18.60
N ALA A 47 -14.71 12.48 18.68
CA ALA A 47 -15.85 12.26 19.57
C ALA A 47 -15.48 12.51 21.05
N ARG A 48 -14.32 12.04 21.52
CA ARG A 48 -13.87 12.29 22.89
C ARG A 48 -13.56 13.74 23.19
N PHE A 49 -12.99 14.46 22.23
CA PHE A 49 -12.80 15.91 22.40
C PHE A 49 -14.13 16.66 22.47
N GLN A 50 -15.12 16.24 21.67
CA GLN A 50 -16.46 16.81 21.74
C GLN A 50 -17.13 16.54 23.09
N ASP A 51 -17.06 15.30 23.59
CA ASP A 51 -17.60 14.92 24.91
C ASP A 51 -17.04 15.85 26.02
N VAL A 52 -15.75 16.17 25.97
CA VAL A 52 -15.10 17.07 26.95
C VAL A 52 -15.51 18.52 26.75
N ALA A 53 -15.62 18.98 25.50
CA ALA A 53 -16.07 20.35 25.20
C ALA A 53 -17.50 20.57 25.72
N ASP A 54 -18.40 19.61 25.49
CA ASP A 54 -19.78 19.65 25.94
C ASP A 54 -19.90 19.58 27.47
N ALA A 55 -18.95 18.92 28.16
CA ALA A 55 -18.95 18.84 29.61
C ALA A 55 -18.38 20.10 30.31
N THR A 56 -17.71 20.98 29.57
CA THR A 56 -17.02 22.17 30.11
C THR A 56 -17.60 23.50 29.66
N GLY A 57 -18.50 23.51 28.67
CA GLY A 57 -19.34 24.64 28.28
C GLY A 57 -20.72 24.59 28.91
#